data_AF-A0A376Y077-F1
#
_entry.id   AF-A0A376Y077-F1
#
_cell.length_a   1.000
_cell.length_b   1.000
_cell.length_c   1.000
_cell.angle_alpha   90.00
_cell.angle_beta   90.00
_cell.angle_gamma   90.00
#
_symmetry.space_group_name_H-M   'P 1'
#
loop_
_entity.id
_entity.type
_entity.pdbx_description
1 polymer ?
#
loop_
_entity_poly.entity_id
_entity_poly.type
_entity_poly.pdbx_seq_one_letter_code
_entity_poly.pdbx_strand_id
1 'polypeptide(L)' 'MAQTALSYDDYRFLEKLSREVGSHFHALDRTTLYTANRDISYYTVHESFVATIPLVFCEAEKMDPNTQFPESDDD' A
#
# COMPACT_ATOMS: atom_id res chain seq x y z
N MET A 1 -12.43 -9.95 -16.14
CA MET A 1 -11.97 -8.56 -16.25
C MET A 1 -10.49 -8.52 -15.93
N ALA A 2 -9.67 -7.85 -16.74
CA ALA A 2 -8.24 -7.73 -16.48
C ALA A 2 -8.07 -6.62 -15.44
N GLN A 3 -7.72 -7.00 -14.22
CA GLN A 3 -7.34 -6.05 -13.18
C GLN A 3 -5.91 -5.60 -13.50
N THR A 4 -5.75 -4.33 -13.86
CA THR A 4 -4.42 -3.74 -14.00
C THR A 4 -3.85 -3.64 -12.58
N ALA A 5 -2.69 -4.25 -12.35
CA ALA A 5 -1.98 -4.13 -11.09
C ALA A 5 -0.89 -3.07 -11.25
N LEU A 6 -0.68 -2.25 -10.22
CA LEU A 6 0.47 -1.35 -10.14
C LEU A 6 1.75 -2.17 -10.16
N SER A 7 2.73 -1.75 -10.98
CA SER A 7 4.04 -2.38 -10.97
C SER A 7 4.82 -2.02 -9.69
N TYR A 8 5.91 -2.76 -9.42
CA TYR A 8 6.80 -2.42 -8.31
C TYR A 8 7.39 -1.01 -8.45
N ASP A 9 7.72 -0.58 -9.66
CA ASP A 9 8.25 0.75 -9.91
C ASP A 9 7.18 1.84 -9.67
N ASP A 10 5.92 1.58 -10.02
CA ASP A 10 4.80 2.47 -9.71
C ASP A 10 4.60 2.59 -8.20
N TYR A 11 4.63 1.47 -7.47
CA TYR A 11 4.58 1.47 -6.00
C TYR A 11 5.70 2.32 -5.40
N ARG A 12 6.95 2.13 -5.86
CA ARG A 12 8.11 2.90 -5.37
C ARG A 12 8.00 4.39 -5.68
N PHE A 13 7.47 4.73 -6.86
CA PHE A 13 7.23 6.12 -7.24
C PHE A 13 6.18 6.78 -6.34
N LEU A 14 5.04 6.12 -6.14
CA LEU A 14 3.94 6.64 -5.30
C LEU A 14 4.34 6.76 -3.83
N GLU A 15 5.07 5.77 -3.30
CA GLU A 15 5.58 5.82 -1.93
C GLU A 15 6.57 6.97 -1.73
N LYS A 16 7.49 7.18 -2.68
CA LYS A 16 8.42 8.31 -2.65
C LYS A 16 7.67 9.65 -2.73
N LEU A 17 6.71 9.77 -3.64
CA LEU A 17 5.89 10.96 -3.78
C LEU A 17 5.11 11.26 -2.50
N SER A 18 4.56 10.24 -1.84
CA SER A 18 3.86 10.39 -0.57
C SER A 18 4.74 11.04 0.49
N ARG A 19 6.01 10.62 0.60
CA ARG A 19 6.99 11.23 1.52
C ARG A 19 7.28 12.68 1.17
N GLU A 20 7.43 12.99 -0.12
CA GLU A 20 7.71 14.35 -0.60
C GLU A 20 6.57 15.32 -0.26
N VAL A 21 5.32 14.87 -0.35
CA VAL A 21 4.13 15.68 -0.03
C VAL A 21 3.71 15.61 1.44
N GLY A 22 4.39 14.80 2.26
CA GLY A 22 4.08 14.61 3.68
C GLY A 22 2.80 13.81 3.94
N SER A 23 2.36 12.98 3.00
CA SER A 23 1.21 12.09 3.16
C SER A 23 1.65 10.70 3.58
N HIS A 24 0.87 10.10 4.48
CA HIS A 24 0.95 8.67 4.74
C HIS A 24 0.47 7.90 3.49
N PHE A 25 1.02 6.70 3.32
CA PHE A 25 0.74 5.84 2.19
C PHE A 25 0.71 4.39 2.66
N HIS A 26 -0.28 3.66 2.17
CA HIS A 26 -0.32 2.21 2.24
C HIS A 26 -0.69 1.66 0.87
N ALA A 27 -0.33 0.41 0.63
CA ALA A 27 -0.72 -0.32 -0.55
C ALA A 27 -1.42 -1.61 -0.10
N LEU A 28 -2.52 -1.94 -0.76
CA LEU A 28 -3.35 -3.09 -0.46
C LEU A 28 -3.10 -4.16 -1.53
N ASP A 29 -2.64 -5.34 -1.14
CA ASP A 29 -2.78 -6.53 -2.00
C ASP A 29 -4.17 -7.15 -1.80
N ARG A 30 -4.43 -8.33 -2.40
CA ARG A 30 -5.75 -9.00 -2.27
C ARG A 30 -6.21 -9.26 -0.82
N THR A 31 -5.31 -9.26 0.14
CA THR A 31 -5.53 -9.75 1.50
C THR A 31 -4.78 -9.00 2.59
N THR A 32 -3.83 -8.12 2.26
CA THR A 32 -2.89 -7.53 3.22
C THR A 32 -2.65 -6.06 2.90
N LEU A 33 -2.73 -5.24 3.94
CA LEU A 33 -2.40 -3.82 3.90
C LEU A 33 -0.92 -3.64 4.26
N TYR A 34 -0.15 -2.98 3.41
CA TYR A 34 1.27 -2.70 3.64
C TYR A 34 1.51 -1.21 3.79
N THR A 35 2.37 -0.82 4.73
CA THR A 35 2.86 0.56 4.82
C THR A 35 4.36 0.61 5.06
N ALA A 36 5.02 1.59 4.44
CA ALA A 36 6.42 1.91 4.69
C ALA A 36 6.58 3.03 5.73
N ASN A 37 5.48 3.61 6.23
CA ASN A 37 5.54 4.65 7.26
C ASN A 37 5.83 4.01 8.62
N ARG A 38 6.95 4.42 9.25
CA ARG A 38 7.30 3.99 10.61
C ARG A 38 6.33 4.54 11.66
N ASP A 39 5.89 5.78 11.46
CA ASP A 39 4.74 6.35 12.16
C ASP A 39 3.50 5.97 11.35
N ILE A 40 2.72 5.02 11.87
CA ILE A 40 1.60 4.45 11.12
C ILE A 40 0.37 5.33 11.32
N SER A 41 -0.21 5.80 10.22
CA SER A 41 -1.43 6.61 10.23
C SER A 41 -2.56 5.91 10.97
N TYR A 42 -3.27 6.67 11.81
CA TYR A 42 -4.53 6.26 12.43
C TYR A 42 -5.50 5.65 11.41
N TYR A 43 -5.60 6.23 10.22
CA TYR A 43 -6.51 5.75 9.17
C TYR A 43 -6.07 4.40 8.58
N THR A 44 -4.78 4.13 8.50
CA THR A 44 -4.24 2.83 8.05
C THR A 44 -4.56 1.73 9.06
N VAL A 45 -4.43 2.04 10.36
CA VAL A 45 -4.86 1.11 11.43
C VAL A 45 -6.36 0.87 11.38
N HIS A 46 -7.13 1.95 11.20
CA HIS A 46 -8.59 1.88 11.15
C HIS A 46 -9.08 1.04 9.96
N GLU A 47 -8.51 1.22 8.79
CA GLU A 47 -8.85 0.46 7.59
C GLU A 47 -8.55 -1.04 7.76
N SER A 48 -7.34 -1.38 8.22
CA SER A 48 -6.99 -2.78 8.50
C SER A 48 -7.99 -3.44 9.45
N PHE A 49 -8.43 -2.72 10.49
CA PHE A 49 -9.44 -3.21 11.42
C PHE A 49 -10.81 -3.39 10.77
N VAL A 50 -11.31 -2.39 10.04
CA VAL A 50 -12.65 -2.43 9.40
C VAL A 50 -12.70 -3.47 8.28
N ALA A 51 -11.68 -3.53 7.42
CA ALA A 51 -11.58 -4.49 6.33
C ALA A 51 -11.19 -5.90 6.81
N THR A 52 -10.81 -6.06 8.09
CA THR A 52 -10.39 -7.34 8.69
C THR A 52 -9.22 -7.97 7.92
N ILE A 53 -8.25 -7.16 7.53
CA ILE A 53 -7.04 -7.57 6.81
C ILE A 53 -5.80 -7.28 7.66
N PRO A 54 -4.76 -8.14 7.63
CA PRO A 54 -3.50 -7.86 8.31
C PRO A 54 -2.86 -6.55 7.83
N LEU A 55 -2.27 -5.82 8.78
CA LEU A 55 -1.40 -4.67 8.54
C LEU A 55 0.06 -5.08 8.71
N VAL A 56 0.86 -4.89 7.67
CA VAL A 56 2.29 -5.19 7.64
C VAL A 56 3.10 -3.91 7.45
N PHE A 57 4.01 -3.63 8.37
CA PHE A 57 5.07 -2.68 8.12
C PHE A 57 6.13 -3.32 7.23
N CYS A 58 6.43 -2.69 6.09
CA CYS A 58 7.49 -3.10 5.18
C CYS A 58 8.20 -1.87 4.64
N GLU A 59 9.52 -1.78 4.81
CA GLU A 59 10.30 -0.74 4.14
C GLU A 59 10.13 -0.89 2.63
N ALA A 60 9.92 0.23 1.93
CA ALA A 60 9.55 0.19 0.52
C ALA A 60 10.62 -0.51 -0.36
N GLU A 61 11.90 -0.50 0.01
CA GLU A 61 12.99 -1.21 -0.69
C GLU A 61 12.96 -2.74 -0.48
N LYS A 62 12.23 -3.20 0.53
CA LYS A 62 12.12 -4.61 0.93
C LYS A 62 10.79 -5.23 0.51
N MET A 63 9.91 -4.46 -0.13
CA MET A 63 8.66 -4.97 -0.67
C MET A 63 8.97 -5.99 -1.79
N ASP A 64 8.23 -7.10 -1.83
CA ASP A 64 8.42 -8.11 -2.88
C ASP A 64 8.02 -7.50 -4.25
N PRO A 65 8.94 -7.44 -5.23
CA PRO A 65 8.63 -6.90 -6.55
C PRO A 65 7.55 -7.66 -7.31
N ASN A 66 7.21 -8.88 -6.86
CA ASN A 66 6.15 -9.69 -7.44
C ASN A 66 4.80 -9.50 -6.74
N THR A 67 4.71 -8.70 -5.68
CA THR A 67 3.43 -8.34 -5.07
C THR A 67 2.58 -7.59 -6.09
N GLN A 68 1.31 -8.00 -6.22
CA GLN A 68 0.36 -7.33 -7.09
C GLN A 68 -0.53 -6.44 -6.24
N PHE A 69 -0.40 -5.13 -6.44
CA PHE A 69 -1.33 -4.15 -5.89
C PHE A 69 -2.37 -3.85 -6.95
N PRO A 70 -3.60 -4.38 -6.82
CA PRO A 70 -4.65 -4.03 -7.76
C PRO A 70 -4.86 -2.52 -7.78
N GLU A 71 -5.06 -1.96 -8.98
CA GLU A 71 -5.68 -0.64 -9.07
C GLU A 71 -7.05 -0.74 -8.40
N SER A 72 -7.38 0.27 -7.58
CA SER A 72 -8.69 0.35 -6.95
C SER A 72 -9.76 0.47 -8.04
N ASP A 73 -10.60 -0.57 -8.17
CA ASP A 73 -11.81 -0.52 -9.00
C ASP A 73 -12.77 0.45 -8.30
N ASP A 74 -12.76 1.72 -8.72
CA ASP A 74 -13.81 2.69 -8.37
C ASP A 74 -15.10 2.27 -9.12
N ASP A 75 -15.88 1.37 -8.50
CA ASP A 75 -17.31 1.14 -8.81
C ASP A 75 -18.21 1.80 -7.74
#